data_AF-A0AA95L6R7-F1
#
_entry.id   AF-A0AA95L6R7-F1
#
_cell.length_a   1.000
_cell.length_b   1.000
_cell.length_c   1.000
_cell.angle_alpha   90.00
_cell.angle_beta   90.00
_cell.angle_gamma   90.00
#
_symmetry.space_group_name_H-M   'P 1'
#
loop_
_entity.id
_entity.type
_entity.pdbx_description
1 polymer ?
#
loop_
_entity_poly.entity_id
_entity_poly.type
_entity_poly.pdbx_seq_one_letter_code
_entity_poly.pdbx_strand_id
1 'polypeptide(L)'
;MLKKTIGAGCLSKSMPEKLSVEYRDGITALEPVFPRHYTLTHSDITGDLFLTIGKQYAWDKINPMRDEVLGEWKTNGNCFYYNVYLYIDQGEYNEMVSAKRNEIFRRELPLALTAIAYGDRFLFNSSPFLKHASIIVNFMSSYPQFAKSESWGTFHHFSI
;
A
#
# COMPACT_ATOMS: atom_id res chain seq x y z
N MET A 1 7.52 -15.80 16.49
CA MET A 1 8.69 -16.33 15.74
C MET A 1 8.42 -16.10 14.26
N LEU A 2 9.08 -15.11 13.65
CA LEU A 2 8.98 -14.88 12.20
C LEU A 2 9.75 -15.97 11.44
N LYS A 3 9.02 -16.92 10.84
CA LYS A 3 9.41 -17.66 9.64
C LYS A 3 8.31 -17.29 8.64
N LYS A 4 8.54 -16.85 7.40
CA LYS A 4 9.51 -17.35 6.43
C LYS A 4 9.64 -16.31 5.29
N THR A 5 10.87 -16.12 4.84
CA THR A 5 11.36 -15.58 3.58
C THR A 5 10.35 -15.51 2.42
N ILE A 6 10.05 -14.30 1.93
CA ILE A 6 9.67 -14.12 0.53
C ILE A 6 10.98 -14.05 -0.24
N GLY A 7 11.28 -15.11 -0.98
CA GLY A 7 12.50 -15.23 -1.76
C GLY A 7 12.53 -14.18 -2.86
N ALA A 8 13.69 -13.55 -3.02
CA ALA A 8 14.03 -12.81 -4.23
C ALA A 8 14.02 -13.78 -5.43
N GLY A 9 12.87 -13.93 -6.08
CA GLY A 9 12.70 -14.84 -7.20
C GLY A 9 11.32 -14.71 -7.84
N CYS A 10 11.29 -14.10 -9.02
CA CYS A 10 10.15 -13.99 -9.95
C CYS A 10 9.09 -12.92 -9.62
N LEU A 11 9.42 -11.65 -9.92
CA LEU A 11 8.49 -10.52 -9.94
C LEU A 11 7.59 -10.45 -11.19
N SER A 12 7.42 -11.51 -11.99
CA SER A 12 6.76 -11.36 -13.31
C SER A 12 5.75 -12.43 -13.74
N LYS A 13 5.21 -13.29 -12.87
CA LYS A 13 4.22 -14.29 -13.35
C LYS A 13 2.98 -14.63 -12.50
N SER A 14 2.74 -14.01 -11.34
CA SER A 14 1.70 -14.54 -10.41
C SER A 14 0.80 -13.52 -9.69
N MET A 15 0.97 -12.22 -9.90
CA MET A 15 0.19 -11.21 -9.17
C MET A 15 -1.32 -11.17 -9.53
N PRO A 16 -1.76 -11.37 -10.80
CA PRO A 16 -3.19 -11.26 -11.15
C PRO A 16 -4.09 -12.29 -10.47
N GLU A 17 -3.63 -13.54 -10.30
CA GLU A 17 -4.45 -14.63 -9.76
C GLU A 17 -4.62 -14.56 -8.23
N LYS A 18 -3.74 -13.82 -7.54
CA LYS A 18 -3.72 -13.71 -6.08
C LYS A 18 -4.34 -12.43 -5.55
N LEU A 19 -4.67 -11.47 -6.42
CA LEU A 19 -5.24 -10.19 -6.00
C LEU A 19 -6.76 -10.18 -6.13
N SER A 20 -7.44 -10.01 -5.01
CA SER A 20 -8.88 -9.72 -4.96
C SER A 20 -9.10 -8.22 -4.71
N VAL A 21 -10.03 -7.61 -5.45
CA VAL A 21 -10.38 -6.19 -5.32
C VAL A 21 -11.83 -6.04 -4.88
N GLU A 22 -12.06 -5.31 -3.79
CA GLU A 22 -13.36 -4.96 -3.24
C GLU A 22 -13.55 -3.44 -3.31
N TYR A 23 -14.70 -2.98 -3.83
CA TYR A 23 -15.06 -1.56 -3.84
C TYR A 23 -16.15 -1.28 -2.81
N ARG A 24 -16.02 -0.17 -2.06
CA ARG A 24 -16.95 0.23 -0.99
C ARG A 24 -17.42 1.68 -1.11
N ASP A 25 -18.46 2.02 -0.37
CA ASP A 25 -18.94 3.40 -0.14
C ASP A 25 -19.29 4.20 -1.41
N GLY A 26 -19.68 3.49 -2.47
CA GLY A 26 -19.99 4.08 -3.77
C GLY A 26 -18.76 4.52 -4.57
N ILE A 27 -17.55 4.08 -4.20
CA ILE A 27 -16.40 4.11 -5.11
C ILE A 27 -16.63 3.07 -6.21
N THR A 28 -16.32 3.44 -7.44
CA THR A 28 -16.32 2.54 -8.60
C THR A 28 -14.89 2.36 -9.14
N ALA A 29 -14.72 1.45 -10.09
CA ALA A 29 -13.44 1.26 -10.78
C ALA A 29 -12.92 2.50 -11.54
N LEU A 30 -13.74 3.54 -11.72
CA LEU A 30 -13.40 4.73 -12.52
C LEU A 30 -13.48 6.04 -11.74
N GLU A 31 -14.28 6.12 -10.68
CA GLU A 31 -14.56 7.38 -9.99
C GLU A 31 -15.01 7.17 -8.54
N PRO A 32 -14.93 8.23 -7.70
CA PRO A 32 -14.13 9.45 -7.87
C PRO A 32 -12.63 9.21 -7.61
N VAL A 33 -11.75 10.05 -8.16
CA VAL A 33 -10.30 10.03 -7.80
C VAL A 33 -10.09 10.43 -6.33
N PHE A 34 -10.91 11.35 -5.82
CA PHE A 34 -10.83 11.85 -4.46
C PHE A 34 -12.23 12.15 -3.89
N PRO A 35 -12.52 11.78 -2.63
CA PRO A 35 -11.69 10.97 -1.73
C PRO A 35 -11.65 9.51 -2.20
N ARG A 36 -10.48 8.87 -2.09
CA ARG A 36 -10.27 7.45 -2.46
C ARG A 36 -9.13 6.87 -1.65
N HIS A 37 -9.44 5.87 -0.86
CA HIS A 37 -8.55 5.21 0.08
C HIS A 37 -8.39 3.74 -0.31
N TYR A 38 -7.20 3.23 -0.02
CA TYR A 38 -6.75 1.89 -0.36
C TYR A 38 -6.31 1.21 0.92
N THR A 39 -6.87 0.03 1.19
CA THR A 39 -6.44 -0.84 2.28
C THR A 39 -6.01 -2.16 1.65
N LEU A 40 -4.70 -2.36 1.52
CA LEU A 40 -4.14 -3.59 1.02
C LEU A 40 -3.72 -4.48 2.21
N THR A 41 -4.31 -5.66 2.29
CA THR A 41 -3.96 -6.69 3.28
C THR A 41 -3.48 -7.95 2.57
N HIS A 42 -2.88 -8.87 3.32
CA HIS A 42 -2.40 -10.12 2.77
C HIS A 42 -2.63 -11.28 3.73
N SER A 43 -2.64 -12.49 3.19
CA SER A 43 -2.69 -13.74 3.95
C SER A 43 -1.29 -14.36 4.00
N ASP A 44 -0.70 -14.45 5.19
CA ASP A 44 0.58 -15.17 5.41
C ASP A 44 0.50 -16.67 5.04
N ILE A 45 -0.70 -17.24 5.06
CA ILE A 45 -0.92 -18.67 4.84
C ILE A 45 -0.98 -18.98 3.34
N THR A 46 -1.73 -18.19 2.57
CA THR A 46 -1.99 -18.45 1.14
C THR A 46 -1.12 -17.57 0.23
N GLY A 47 -0.63 -16.45 0.74
CA GLY A 47 0.04 -15.41 -0.04
C GLY A 47 -0.91 -14.59 -0.90
N ASP A 48 -2.22 -14.65 -0.64
CA ASP A 48 -3.21 -13.86 -1.36
C ASP A 48 -3.19 -12.40 -0.89
N LEU A 49 -3.53 -11.50 -1.82
CA LEU A 49 -3.61 -10.06 -1.61
C LEU A 49 -5.07 -9.62 -1.71
N PHE A 50 -5.50 -8.77 -0.78
CA PHE A 50 -6.85 -8.24 -0.75
C PHE A 50 -6.78 -6.72 -0.71
N LEU A 51 -7.22 -6.08 -1.80
CA LEU A 51 -7.28 -4.64 -1.93
C LEU A 51 -8.72 -4.17 -1.75
N THR A 52 -8.98 -3.41 -0.68
CA THR A 52 -10.24 -2.70 -0.52
C THR A 52 -10.08 -1.24 -0.92
N ILE A 53 -10.95 -0.75 -1.79
CA ILE A 53 -10.96 0.63 -2.28
C ILE A 53 -12.27 1.31 -1.86
N GLY A 54 -12.18 2.38 -1.07
CA GLY A 54 -13.35 3.02 -0.45
C GLY A 54 -13.19 4.53 -0.27
N LYS A 55 -14.25 5.19 0.22
CA LYS A 55 -14.17 6.60 0.62
C LYS A 55 -13.40 6.78 1.91
N GLN A 56 -13.22 5.71 2.68
CA GLN A 56 -12.45 5.62 3.91
C GLN A 56 -11.61 4.34 3.89
N TYR A 57 -10.62 4.23 4.77
CA TYR A 57 -9.91 2.97 4.99
C TYR A 57 -10.87 1.89 5.51
N ALA A 58 -10.63 0.64 5.12
CA ALA A 58 -11.38 -0.52 5.60
C ALA A 58 -10.88 -0.93 6.99
N TRP A 59 -11.19 -0.12 8.00
CA TRP A 59 -10.75 -0.32 9.38
C TRP A 59 -11.18 -1.68 9.95
N ASP A 60 -12.29 -2.23 9.47
CA ASP A 60 -12.80 -3.57 9.78
C ASP A 60 -11.90 -4.71 9.27
N LYS A 61 -11.02 -4.43 8.31
CA LYS A 61 -10.10 -5.41 7.69
C LYS A 61 -8.69 -5.36 8.28
N ILE A 62 -8.39 -4.36 9.11
CA ILE A 62 -7.09 -4.23 9.75
C ILE A 62 -6.95 -5.27 10.85
N ASN A 63 -5.83 -6.00 10.84
CA ASN A 63 -5.54 -7.02 11.84
C ASN A 63 -4.65 -6.47 12.98
N PRO A 64 -4.53 -7.17 14.12
CA PRO A 64 -3.68 -6.74 15.22
C PRO A 64 -2.17 -6.65 14.89
N MET A 65 -1.68 -7.33 13.84
CA MET A 65 -0.28 -7.24 13.41
C MET A 65 0.04 -5.96 12.65
N ARG A 66 -0.99 -5.22 12.21
CA ARG A 66 -0.86 -3.94 11.52
C ARG A 66 0.09 -4.02 10.31
N ASP A 67 -0.05 -5.06 9.51
CA ASP A 67 0.80 -5.34 8.34
C ASP A 67 0.17 -4.86 7.01
N GLU A 68 -0.96 -4.18 7.09
CA GLU A 68 -1.60 -3.54 5.95
C GLU A 68 -0.75 -2.42 5.35
N VAL A 69 -0.95 -2.20 4.05
CA VAL A 69 -0.48 -1.00 3.35
C VAL A 69 -1.69 -0.10 3.11
N LEU A 70 -1.72 1.04 3.79
CA LEU A 70 -2.75 2.05 3.62
C LEU A 70 -2.28 3.07 2.59
N GLY A 71 -3.15 3.43 1.66
CA GLY A 71 -2.86 4.53 0.74
C GLY A 71 -4.06 5.42 0.46
N GLU A 72 -3.79 6.66 0.08
CA GLU A 72 -4.84 7.63 -0.25
C GLU A 72 -4.34 8.62 -1.30
N TRP A 73 -5.25 9.05 -2.17
CA TRP A 73 -5.01 10.23 -2.98
C TRP A 73 -5.19 11.48 -2.14
N LYS A 74 -4.26 12.44 -2.28
CA LYS A 74 -4.38 13.80 -1.74
C LYS A 74 -4.23 14.82 -2.85
N THR A 75 -4.69 16.03 -2.57
CA THR A 75 -4.57 17.17 -3.47
C THR A 75 -3.79 18.30 -2.82
N ASN A 76 -3.01 19.01 -3.63
CA ASN A 76 -2.51 20.34 -3.31
C ASN A 76 -2.90 21.25 -4.49
N GLY A 77 -4.00 22.00 -4.32
CA GLY A 77 -4.67 22.67 -5.43
C GLY A 77 -5.15 21.64 -6.47
N ASN A 78 -4.69 21.79 -7.71
CA ASN A 78 -5.07 20.90 -8.82
C ASN A 78 -4.10 19.71 -9.00
N CYS A 79 -3.06 19.61 -8.17
CA CYS A 79 -2.06 18.54 -8.28
C CYS A 79 -2.40 17.40 -7.31
N PHE A 80 -2.43 16.18 -7.82
CA PHE A 80 -2.56 14.98 -7.00
C PHE A 80 -1.19 14.44 -6.57
N TYR A 81 -1.14 13.90 -5.35
CA TYR A 81 -0.05 13.07 -4.86
C TYR A 81 -0.64 11.90 -4.07
N TYR A 82 0.10 10.78 -4.04
CA TYR A 82 -0.33 9.56 -3.37
C TYR A 82 0.40 9.41 -2.05
N ASN A 83 -0.34 9.33 -0.96
CA ASN A 83 0.23 9.03 0.35
C ASN A 83 0.10 7.55 0.65
N VAL A 84 1.16 6.99 1.23
CA VAL A 84 1.19 5.65 1.82
C VAL A 84 1.49 5.76 3.30
N TYR A 85 0.84 4.93 4.12
CA TYR A 85 1.09 4.83 5.56
C TYR A 85 1.42 3.39 5.92
N LEU A 86 2.56 3.21 6.58
CA LEU A 86 3.08 1.91 7.00
C LEU A 86 3.27 1.93 8.51
N TYR A 87 2.56 1.06 9.22
CA TYR A 87 2.57 1.01 10.67
C TYR A 87 3.75 0.16 11.18
N ILE A 88 4.80 0.82 11.66
CA ILE A 88 5.97 0.14 12.24
C ILE A 88 5.67 -0.22 13.70
N ASP A 89 5.34 0.78 14.51
CA ASP A 89 4.98 0.67 15.93
C ASP A 89 4.44 2.01 16.46
N GLN A 90 3.88 1.98 17.67
CA GLN A 90 3.56 3.12 18.53
C GLN A 90 4.00 2.86 19.99
N GLY A 91 5.06 2.06 20.19
CA GLY A 91 5.64 1.74 21.49
C GLY A 91 5.27 0.37 22.08
N GLU A 92 4.47 -0.43 21.37
CA GLU A 92 4.16 -1.82 21.74
C GLU A 92 5.32 -2.79 21.43
N TYR A 93 6.28 -2.37 20.61
CA TYR A 93 7.44 -3.15 20.22
C TYR A 93 8.74 -2.53 20.72
N ASN A 94 9.74 -3.38 20.98
CA ASN A 94 11.10 -2.91 21.19
C ASN A 94 11.78 -2.54 19.86
N GLU A 95 12.88 -1.81 19.95
CA GLU A 95 13.60 -1.27 18.79
C GLU A 95 14.01 -2.35 17.78
N MET A 96 14.41 -3.55 18.24
CA MET A 96 14.82 -4.65 17.35
C MET A 96 13.65 -5.15 16.49
N VAL A 97 12.46 -5.27 17.09
CA VAL A 97 11.24 -5.69 16.37
C VAL A 97 10.80 -4.59 15.41
N SER A 98 10.81 -3.32 15.83
CA SER A 98 10.51 -2.18 14.96
C SER A 98 11.47 -2.07 13.78
N ALA A 99 12.77 -2.27 14.00
CA ALA A 99 13.77 -2.30 12.95
C ALA A 99 13.46 -3.38 11.90
N LYS A 100 13.09 -4.59 12.36
CA LYS A 100 12.75 -5.70 11.47
C LYS A 100 11.47 -5.44 10.67
N ARG A 101 10.44 -4.86 11.31
CA ARG A 101 9.20 -4.45 10.63
C ARG A 101 9.49 -3.40 9.55
N ASN A 102 10.26 -2.36 9.86
CA ASN A 102 10.67 -1.33 8.90
C ASN A 102 11.43 -1.93 7.70
N GLU A 103 12.35 -2.90 7.93
CA GLU A 103 13.04 -3.62 6.85
C GLU A 103 12.07 -4.39 5.95
N ILE A 104 11.12 -5.13 6.54
CA ILE A 104 10.13 -5.93 5.80
C ILE A 104 9.25 -5.01 4.95
N PHE A 105 8.70 -3.93 5.53
CA PHE A 105 7.89 -2.99 4.79
C PHE A 105 8.63 -2.41 3.58
N ARG A 106 9.88 -1.98 3.74
CA ARG A 106 10.68 -1.45 2.63
C ARG A 106 10.92 -2.48 1.53
N ARG A 107 11.15 -3.73 1.91
CA ARG A 107 11.36 -4.83 0.96
C ARG A 107 10.10 -5.16 0.16
N GLU A 108 8.93 -5.18 0.80
CA GLU A 108 7.67 -5.59 0.19
C GLU A 108 6.89 -4.44 -0.48
N LEU A 109 7.21 -3.19 -0.17
CA LEU A 109 6.48 -2.04 -0.68
C LEU A 109 6.37 -1.98 -2.22
N PRO A 110 7.40 -2.33 -3.02
CA PRO A 110 7.25 -2.40 -4.47
C PRO A 110 6.13 -3.33 -4.92
N LEU A 111 5.99 -4.52 -4.30
CA LEU A 111 4.91 -5.45 -4.60
C LEU A 111 3.55 -4.85 -4.23
N ALA A 112 3.45 -4.22 -3.06
CA ALA A 112 2.22 -3.58 -2.60
C ALA A 112 1.76 -2.45 -3.53
N LEU A 113 2.68 -1.57 -3.96
CA LEU A 113 2.38 -0.49 -4.90
C LEU A 113 1.97 -1.04 -6.28
N THR A 114 2.62 -2.10 -6.74
CA THR A 114 2.26 -2.78 -8.00
C THR A 114 0.85 -3.39 -7.89
N ALA A 115 0.50 -4.02 -6.76
CA ALA A 115 -0.82 -4.58 -6.51
C ALA A 115 -1.91 -3.50 -6.45
N ILE A 116 -1.64 -2.36 -5.81
CA ILE A 116 -2.55 -1.20 -5.79
C ILE A 116 -2.78 -0.66 -7.21
N ALA A 117 -1.70 -0.43 -7.96
CA ALA A 117 -1.78 0.08 -9.33
C ALA A 117 -2.56 -0.87 -10.26
N TYR A 118 -2.30 -2.17 -10.14
CA TYR A 118 -2.99 -3.19 -10.93
C TYR A 118 -4.46 -3.37 -10.51
N GLY A 119 -4.73 -3.32 -9.20
CA GLY A 119 -6.08 -3.48 -8.64
C GLY A 119 -7.01 -2.34 -9.05
N ASP A 120 -6.50 -1.12 -9.12
CA ASP A 120 -7.25 0.07 -9.55
C ASP A 120 -6.88 0.54 -10.97
N ARG A 121 -6.39 -0.40 -11.80
CA ARG A 121 -5.90 -0.10 -13.16
C ARG A 121 -6.90 0.64 -14.05
N PHE A 122 -8.19 0.44 -13.83
CA PHE A 122 -9.23 1.12 -14.61
C PHE A 122 -9.24 2.62 -14.34
N LEU A 123 -9.05 3.05 -13.08
CA LEU A 123 -8.85 4.46 -12.73
C LEU A 123 -7.57 5.01 -13.37
N PHE A 124 -6.45 4.30 -13.26
CA PHE A 124 -5.19 4.73 -13.85
C PHE A 124 -5.25 4.82 -15.38
N ASN A 125 -6.09 4.00 -16.02
CA ASN A 125 -6.31 4.05 -17.47
C ASN A 125 -7.25 5.19 -17.88
N SER A 126 -8.28 5.50 -17.08
CA SER A 126 -9.18 6.64 -17.35
C SER A 126 -8.55 7.99 -16.97
N SER A 127 -7.60 8.01 -16.05
CA SER A 127 -6.89 9.20 -15.56
C SER A 127 -5.36 8.99 -15.56
N PRO A 128 -4.71 8.95 -16.74
CA PRO A 128 -3.28 8.62 -16.86
C PRO A 128 -2.33 9.54 -16.10
N PHE A 129 -2.72 10.79 -15.83
CA PHE A 129 -1.92 11.75 -15.06
C PHE A 129 -1.60 11.23 -13.64
N LEU A 130 -2.45 10.37 -13.08
CA LEU A 130 -2.22 9.74 -11.77
C LEU A 130 -0.97 8.85 -11.76
N LYS A 131 -0.57 8.27 -12.90
CA LYS A 131 0.67 7.47 -13.00
C LYS A 131 1.92 8.29 -12.72
N HIS A 132 1.88 9.61 -12.95
CA HIS A 132 3.00 10.52 -12.76
C HIS A 132 2.95 11.30 -11.44
N ALA A 133 1.90 11.10 -10.63
CA ALA A 133 1.80 11.72 -9.32
C ALA A 133 2.87 11.17 -8.37
N SER A 134 3.44 12.05 -7.54
CA SER A 134 4.46 11.66 -6.56
C SER A 134 3.86 10.75 -5.48
N ILE A 135 4.61 9.71 -5.12
CA ILE A 135 4.30 8.81 -4.01
C ILE A 135 5.12 9.24 -2.79
N ILE A 136 4.44 9.52 -1.69
CA ILE A 136 5.03 9.86 -0.39
C ILE A 136 4.71 8.74 0.59
N VAL A 137 5.73 8.09 1.12
CA VAL A 137 5.59 6.97 2.05
C VAL A 137 5.91 7.44 3.46
N ASN A 138 4.98 7.21 4.38
CA ASN A 138 5.07 7.60 5.77
C ASN A 138 5.23 6.35 6.64
N PHE A 139 6.42 6.14 7.16
CA PHE A 139 6.75 5.10 8.12
C PHE A 139 6.37 5.60 9.52
N MET A 140 5.34 5.03 10.13
CA MET A 140 4.80 5.44 11.42
C MET A 140 5.45 4.64 12.54
N SER A 141 6.26 5.29 13.38
CA SER A 141 7.00 4.65 14.48
C SER A 141 7.08 5.58 15.69
N SER A 142 7.16 5.02 16.90
CA SER A 142 7.56 5.77 18.10
C SER A 142 9.07 6.06 18.17
N TYR A 143 9.86 5.31 17.39
CA TYR A 143 11.31 5.46 17.29
C TYR A 143 11.69 6.45 16.17
N PRO A 144 12.34 7.60 16.48
CA PRO A 144 12.63 8.65 15.49
C PRO A 144 13.43 8.20 14.26
N GLN A 145 14.30 7.19 14.41
CA GLN A 145 15.10 6.63 13.33
C GLN A 145 14.27 5.90 12.26
N PHE A 146 13.07 5.43 12.62
CA PHE A 146 12.13 4.76 11.71
C PHE A 146 10.96 5.67 11.31
N ALA A 147 10.64 6.69 12.11
CA ALA A 147 9.61 7.68 11.82
C ALA A 147 10.03 8.63 10.69
N LYS A 148 9.78 8.23 9.44
CA LYS A 148 10.25 8.95 8.24
C LYS A 148 9.16 9.12 7.20
N SER A 149 9.21 10.25 6.49
CA SER A 149 8.47 10.47 5.25
C SER A 149 9.45 10.52 4.08
N GLU A 150 9.22 9.69 3.06
CA GLU A 150 10.15 9.50 1.95
C GLU A 150 9.44 9.60 0.60
N SER A 151 10.12 10.15 -0.41
CA SER A 151 9.65 10.09 -1.80
C SER A 151 10.00 8.74 -2.42
N TRP A 152 9.00 8.07 -2.99
CA TRP A 152 9.13 6.75 -3.60
C TRP A 152 8.86 6.76 -5.12
N GLY A 153 9.02 7.93 -5.75
CA GLY A 153 8.83 8.11 -7.18
C GLY A 153 7.36 8.23 -7.56
N THR A 154 6.93 7.51 -8.59
CA THR A 154 5.59 7.60 -9.17
C THR A 154 5.08 6.22 -9.57
N PHE A 155 3.77 6.06 -9.75
CA PHE A 155 3.18 4.78 -10.16
C PHE A 155 3.63 4.32 -11.56
N HIS A 156 4.16 5.21 -12.40
CA HIS A 156 4.74 4.87 -13.70
C HIS A 156 5.82 3.77 -13.60
N HIS A 157 6.54 3.67 -12.48
CA HIS A 157 7.55 2.61 -12.26
C HIS A 157 6.98 1.29 -11.71
N PHE A 158 5.72 1.29 -11.29
CA PHE A 158 5.04 0.15 -10.66
C PHE A 158 3.86 -0.37 -11.48
N SER A 159 3.39 0.39 -12.46
CA SER A 159 2.36 -0.03 -13.40
C SER A 159 2.96 -0.85 -14.53
N ILE A 160 2.40 -2.04 -14.75
CA ILE A 160 2.66 -2.89 -15.92
C ILE A 160 1.99 -2.28 -17.16
#